data_AF-A0A348XK84-F1
#
_entry.id   AF-A0A348XK84-F1
#
_cell.length_a   1.000
_cell.length_b   1.000
_cell.length_c   1.000
_cell.angle_alpha   90.00
_cell.angle_beta   90.00
_cell.angle_gamma   90.00
#
_symmetry.space_group_name_H-M   'P 1'
#
loop_
_entity.id
_entity.type
_entity.pdbx_description
1 polymer ?
#
loop_
_entity_poly.entity_id
_entity_poly.type
_entity_poly.pdbx_seq_one_letter_code
_entity_poly.pdbx_strand_id
1 'polypeptide(L)'
;MEKEPPVYSVAKLFDSIAIDADWDKPAWQAIQPLLINNHMGAEPSHRPKVLAKLAWDETALYVIFRVEDRYVRAVAQTYQDPVCLDSCAE
;
A
#
# COMPACT_ATOMS: atom_id res chain seq x y z
N MET A 1 -21.52 19.72 -0.65
CA MET A 1 -20.25 20.23 -0.08
C MET A 1 -19.17 19.31 -0.57
N GLU A 2 -18.20 19.82 -1.33
CA GLU A 2 -16.98 19.07 -1.64
C GLU A 2 -16.28 18.76 -0.31
N LYS A 3 -15.93 17.49 -0.10
CA LYS A 3 -15.08 17.11 1.03
C LYS A 3 -13.65 17.54 0.69
N GLU A 4 -12.97 18.14 1.66
CA GLU A 4 -11.53 18.34 1.54
C GLU A 4 -10.82 17.00 1.31
N PRO A 5 -9.78 16.97 0.46
CA PRO A 5 -9.05 15.73 0.19
C PRO A 5 -8.36 15.24 1.46
N PRO A 6 -8.29 13.92 1.69
CA PRO A 6 -7.55 13.38 2.82
C PRO A 6 -6.06 13.73 2.70
N VAL A 7 -5.45 14.10 3.83
CA VAL A 7 -4.02 14.42 3.92
C VAL A 7 -3.33 13.39 4.81
N TYR A 8 -2.15 12.92 4.39
CA TYR A 8 -1.32 11.99 5.15
C TYR A 8 0.12 12.50 5.19
N SER A 9 0.69 12.56 6.40
CA SER A 9 2.09 12.95 6.61
C SER A 9 3.00 11.72 6.60
N VAL A 10 3.98 11.72 5.69
CA VAL A 10 4.91 10.60 5.53
C VAL A 10 6.15 10.82 6.41
N ALA A 11 6.51 9.81 7.21
CA ALA A 11 7.66 9.88 8.11
C ALA A 11 8.98 9.89 7.33
N LYS A 12 9.93 10.74 7.76
CA LYS A 12 11.30 10.73 7.24
C LYS A 12 12.14 9.68 7.98
N LEU A 13 12.94 8.92 7.25
CA LEU A 13 13.92 7.99 7.78
C LEU A 13 15.33 8.59 7.71
N PHE A 14 16.20 8.10 8.59
CA PHE A 14 17.61 8.50 8.63
C PHE A 14 18.53 7.48 7.95
N ASP A 15 18.04 6.25 7.77
CA ASP A 15 18.74 5.15 7.11
C ASP A 15 17.82 4.51 6.06
N SER A 16 18.42 3.99 5.00
CA SER A 16 17.68 3.28 3.95
C SER A 16 17.17 1.93 4.43
N ILE A 17 16.02 1.52 3.88
CA ILE A 17 15.41 0.23 4.21
C ILE A 17 15.73 -0.78 3.10
N ALA A 18 16.17 -1.98 3.47
CA ALA A 18 16.23 -3.11 2.54
C ALA A 18 14.82 -3.53 2.11
N ILE A 19 14.59 -3.71 0.81
CA ILE A 19 13.28 -4.08 0.24
C ILE A 19 13.14 -5.61 0.22
N ASP A 20 12.46 -6.17 1.22
CA ASP A 20 12.33 -7.62 1.44
C ASP A 20 10.93 -8.05 1.93
N ALA A 21 9.95 -7.15 1.90
CA ALA A 21 8.56 -7.37 2.31
C ALA A 21 8.32 -7.73 3.80
N ASP A 22 9.29 -7.47 4.69
CA ASP A 22 9.08 -7.61 6.13
C ASP A 22 8.27 -6.42 6.71
N TRP A 23 7.02 -6.68 7.10
CA TRP A 23 6.11 -5.69 7.69
C TRP A 23 6.50 -5.25 9.11
N ASP A 24 7.17 -6.12 9.86
CA ASP A 24 7.44 -5.95 11.29
C ASP A 24 8.85 -5.36 11.55
N LYS A 25 9.58 -5.02 10.47
CA LYS A 25 10.89 -4.37 10.50
C LYS A 25 10.89 -3.14 11.43
N PRO A 26 11.98 -2.89 12.19
CA PRO A 26 12.05 -1.77 13.13
C PRO A 26 11.68 -0.40 12.52
N ALA A 27 12.10 -0.13 11.29
CA ALA A 27 11.78 1.11 10.59
C ALA A 27 10.28 1.34 10.40
N TRP A 28 9.47 0.27 10.33
CA TRP A 28 8.02 0.33 10.19
C TRP A 28 7.26 0.40 11.51
N GLN A 29 7.89 0.09 12.65
CA GLN A 29 7.19 -0.01 13.93
C GLN A 29 6.71 1.35 14.45
N ALA A 30 7.45 2.41 14.16
CA ALA A 30 7.07 3.78 14.52
C ALA A 30 6.05 4.41 13.56
N ILE A 31 5.71 3.75 12.45
CA ILE A 31 4.82 4.29 11.42
C ILE A 31 3.42 3.71 11.58
N GLN A 32 2.46 4.59 11.85
CA GLN A 32 1.06 4.19 11.95
C GLN A 32 0.55 3.71 10.58
N PRO A 33 -0.02 2.49 10.51
CA PRO A 33 -0.61 1.99 9.27
C PRO A 33 -1.80 2.84 8.83
N LEU A 34 -1.84 3.16 7.54
CA LEU A 34 -3.01 3.68 6.86
C LEU A 34 -3.96 2.53 6.52
N LEU A 35 -5.23 2.67 6.87
CA LEU A 35 -6.29 1.77 6.42
C LEU A 35 -6.80 2.22 5.05
N ILE A 36 -6.76 1.34 4.05
CA ILE A 36 -7.34 1.59 2.73
C ILE A 36 -8.73 0.95 2.70
N ASN A 37 -9.76 1.77 2.90
CA ASN A 37 -11.17 1.33 2.98
C ASN A 37 -12.13 2.14 2.10
N ASN A 38 -11.64 3.18 1.43
CA ASN A 38 -12.42 3.92 0.45
C ASN A 38 -12.67 3.05 -0.80
N HIS A 39 -13.74 3.36 -1.53
CA HIS A 39 -14.11 2.68 -2.77
C HIS A 39 -14.63 3.70 -3.78
N MET A 40 -14.53 3.37 -5.05
CA MET A 40 -15.10 4.18 -6.13
C MET A 40 -16.47 3.62 -6.53
N GLY A 41 -17.45 4.50 -6.73
CA GLY A 41 -18.78 4.11 -7.19
C GLY A 41 -19.59 3.36 -6.14
N ALA A 42 -20.18 2.24 -6.53
CA ALA A 42 -21.01 1.42 -5.64
C ALA A 42 -20.15 0.56 -4.71
N GLU A 43 -20.71 0.23 -3.55
CA GLU A 43 -20.10 -0.67 -2.56
C GLU A 43 -19.73 -2.02 -3.20
N PRO A 44 -18.44 -2.42 -3.21
CA PRO A 44 -18.02 -3.70 -3.77
C PRO A 44 -18.43 -4.86 -2.86
N SER A 45 -18.83 -5.97 -3.48
CA SER A 45 -19.20 -7.20 -2.78
C SER A 45 -18.00 -7.93 -2.15
N HIS A 46 -16.79 -7.64 -2.62
CA HIS A 46 -15.53 -8.16 -2.10
C HIS A 46 -14.65 -7.02 -1.57
N ARG A 47 -14.15 -7.16 -0.35
CA ARG A 47 -13.35 -6.15 0.36
C ARG A 47 -12.25 -6.80 1.18
N PRO A 48 -11.04 -6.96 0.64
CA PRO A 48 -9.91 -7.39 1.44
C PRO A 48 -9.57 -6.35 2.51
N LYS A 49 -8.94 -6.78 3.60
CA LYS A 49 -8.37 -5.84 4.58
C LYS A 49 -7.02 -5.40 4.06
N VAL A 50 -6.86 -4.10 3.84
CA VAL A 50 -5.65 -3.52 3.27
C VAL A 50 -5.10 -2.44 4.18
N LEU A 51 -3.83 -2.62 4.56
CA LEU A 51 -3.05 -1.64 5.29
C LEU A 51 -1.86 -1.19 4.44
N ALA A 52 -1.46 0.07 4.58
CA ALA A 52 -0.24 0.60 3.99
C ALA A 52 0.60 1.34 5.03
N LYS A 53 1.92 1.35 4.85
CA LYS A 53 2.83 2.26 5.54
C LYS A 53 3.70 2.95 4.51
N LEU A 54 3.96 4.23 4.72
CA LEU A 54 4.85 5.01 3.87
C LEU A 54 5.92 5.69 4.71
N ALA A 55 7.12 5.76 4.15
CA ALA A 55 8.25 6.49 4.70
C ALA A 55 9.08 7.09 3.55
N TRP A 56 9.94 8.06 3.80
CA TRP A 56 10.82 8.60 2.78
C TRP A 56 12.22 8.92 3.33
N ASP A 57 13.21 8.95 2.44
CA ASP A 57 14.53 9.56 2.68
C ASP A 57 14.93 10.42 1.48
N GLU A 58 16.16 10.97 1.47
CA GLU A 58 16.64 11.86 0.41
C GLU A 58 16.67 11.23 -1.00
N THR A 59 16.50 9.90 -1.12
CA THR A 59 16.66 9.14 -2.36
C THR A 59 15.40 8.40 -2.79
N ALA A 60 14.53 8.03 -1.86
CA ALA A 60 13.39 7.15 -2.13
C ALA A 60 12.15 7.45 -1.30
N LEU A 61 11.00 7.14 -1.88
CA LEU A 61 9.76 6.89 -1.17
C LEU A 61 9.61 5.37 -0.97
N TYR A 62 9.46 4.95 0.27
CA TYR A 62 9.22 3.58 0.66
C TYR A 62 7.74 3.36 0.89
N VAL A 63 7.18 2.32 0.27
CA VAL A 63 5.78 1.93 0.42
C VAL A 63 5.73 0.44 0.68
N ILE A 64 4.94 0.03 1.67
CA ILE A 64 4.63 -1.38 1.92
C ILE A 64 3.13 -1.55 2.13
N PHE A 65 2.55 -2.53 1.45
CA PHE A 65 1.15 -2.92 1.59
C PHE A 65 1.07 -4.27 2.31
N ARG A 66 0.09 -4.42 3.20
CA ARG A 66 -0.31 -5.69 3.80
C ARG A 66 -1.76 -5.95 3.45
N VAL A 67 -1.97 -7.01 2.68
CA VAL A 67 -3.28 -7.38 2.14
C VAL A 67 -3.67 -8.74 2.70
N GLU A 68 -4.81 -8.78 3.39
CA GLU A 68 -5.48 -10.02 3.76
C GLU A 68 -6.66 -10.24 2.80
N ASP A 69 -6.46 -11.12 1.82
CA ASP A 69 -7.47 -11.49 0.82
C ASP A 69 -7.71 -13.00 0.82
N ARG A 70 -8.97 -13.40 0.54
CA ARG A 70 -9.38 -14.79 0.31
C ARG A 70 -8.93 -15.29 -1.06
N TYR A 71 -8.74 -14.40 -2.03
CA TYR A 71 -8.38 -14.76 -3.41
C TYR A 71 -7.17 -13.95 -3.87
N VAL A 72 -6.19 -14.62 -4.47
CA VAL A 72 -5.02 -13.98 -5.08
C VAL A 72 -4.89 -14.47 -6.51
N ARG A 73 -4.73 -13.52 -7.44
CA ARG A 73 -4.51 -13.78 -8.87
C ARG A 73 -3.26 -13.02 -9.33
N ALA A 74 -2.38 -13.69 -10.06
CA ALA A 74 -1.17 -13.10 -10.65
C ALA A 74 -0.83 -13.87 -11.94
N VAL A 75 -1.42 -13.48 -13.07
CA VAL A 75 -1.21 -14.16 -14.36
C VAL A 75 -0.35 -13.35 -15.32
N ALA A 76 -0.22 -12.04 -15.11
CA ALA A 76 0.72 -11.20 -15.84
C ALA A 76 2.14 -11.79 -15.73
N GLN A 77 2.87 -11.82 -16.85
CA GLN A 77 4.18 -12.50 -16.93
C GLN A 77 5.32 -11.53 -17.17
N THR A 78 5.01 -10.36 -17.74
CA THR A 78 6.01 -9.39 -18.19
C THR A 78 5.72 -7.99 -17.65
N TYR A 79 6.75 -7.15 -17.69
CA TYR A 79 6.63 -5.76 -17.33
C TYR A 79 5.67 -5.04 -18.28
N GLN A 80 4.77 -4.23 -17.73
CA GLN A 80 3.68 -3.53 -18.44
C GLN A 80 2.55 -4.42 -18.99
N ASP A 81 2.49 -5.69 -18.57
CA ASP A 81 1.26 -6.47 -18.72
C ASP A 81 0.11 -5.84 -17.91
N PRO A 82 -1.16 -6.19 -18.23
CA PRO A 82 -2.34 -5.63 -17.57
C PRO A 82 -2.55 -6.15 -16.14
N VAL A 83 -1.67 -5.75 -15.22
CA VAL A 83 -1.68 -6.12 -13.79
C VAL A 83 -2.92 -5.61 -13.05
N CYS A 84 -3.60 -4.59 -13.57
CA CYS A 84 -4.88 -4.13 -13.03
C CYS A 84 -6.01 -5.17 -13.16
N LEU A 85 -5.81 -6.24 -13.95
CA LEU A 85 -6.71 -7.39 -14.02
C LEU A 85 -6.35 -8.50 -13.01
N ASP A 86 -5.21 -8.38 -12.32
CA ASP A 86 -4.73 -9.26 -11.26
C ASP A 86 -5.01 -8.69 -9.87
N SER A 87 -4.63 -9.44 -8.82
CA SER A 87 -4.58 -8.91 -7.45
C SER A 87 -3.43 -7.93 -7.34
N CYS A 88 -3.74 -6.64 -7.49
CA CYS A 88 -2.77 -5.55 -7.55
C CYS A 88 -2.96 -4.53 -6.42
N ALA A 89 -1.87 -3.90 -6.00
CA ALA A 89 -1.88 -2.70 -5.17
C ALA A 89 -1.19 -1.58 -5.96
N GLU A 90 -1.83 -0.41 -6.00
CA GLU A 90 -1.42 0.78 -6.77
C GLU A 90 -1.38 2.01 -5.87
#